data_AF-A0A286G353-F1
#
_entry.id   AF-A0A286G353-F1
#
_cell.length_a   1.000
_cell.length_b   1.000
_cell.length_c   1.000
_cell.angle_alpha   90.00
_cell.angle_beta   90.00
_cell.angle_gamma   90.00
#
_symmetry.space_group_name_H-M   'P 1'
#
loop_
_entity.id
_entity.type
_entity.pdbx_description
1 polymer ?
#
loop_
_entity_poly.entity_id
_entity_poly.type
_entity_poly.pdbx_seq_one_letter_code
_entity_poly.pdbx_strand_id
1 'polypeptide(L)'
;MTKGRSRRVAAVLLAVAAGFAAAPAQAADTAPVHGFVGAEVQPIAPGEAKALGLGAPPGVFVRDVLSWGPAYAAGVRRGDVLAGFAGAGLQGLEHVVKLVQGTKPGQTVNATVLRRGETVPLRFTLGTTPAGWSMAGEAAAVVPRFGLTLRSLTPTARTEAGVRWGSTGLLVTDVQPDGTGARMGLRPGDLIVAADRTPLVDAAKAESPLTAAALLLVEGTAGFRAVRTDGAPLPAPLVSAGAQYQPLLGQGLLVLDVAHDTPAARAGLRPGDLLAKVAGTPADTAERVAGVVQGTRLDGTPLHAEVPFTQVPPPPPESRHVQTIGATVAALSADVLRQYEIRPSARGVAVTAVDPGSRAAAVGLRPGYVVVQVNQVPVTTPAELAAAMTAAEAVRTAEAVVLIEGPQGFRIHGMPLYGTAASNGTPTLQWGAEPAR
;
A
#
# COMPACT_ATOMS: atom_id res chain seq x y z
N MET A 1 2.79 -41.73 43.77
CA MET A 1 3.59 -40.49 43.72
C MET A 1 3.37 -39.83 42.37
N THR A 2 2.62 -38.73 42.42
CA THR A 2 2.39 -37.64 41.45
C THR A 2 2.59 -37.84 39.93
N LYS A 3 1.46 -38.06 39.23
CA LYS A 3 1.28 -37.80 37.79
C LYS A 3 1.14 -36.30 37.52
N GLY A 4 1.85 -35.80 36.51
CA GLY A 4 1.81 -34.41 36.05
C GLY A 4 0.48 -34.04 35.40
N ARG A 5 -0.12 -32.93 35.87
CA ARG A 5 -1.25 -32.25 35.21
C ARG A 5 -0.70 -31.21 34.24
N SER A 6 -0.84 -31.47 32.94
CA SER A 6 -0.76 -30.42 31.93
C SER A 6 -2.00 -29.53 32.06
N ARG A 7 -1.79 -28.23 32.27
CA ARG A 7 -2.87 -27.24 32.19
C ARG A 7 -3.04 -26.84 30.72
N ARG A 8 -3.97 -27.48 30.03
CA ARG A 8 -4.55 -26.94 28.80
C ARG A 8 -5.58 -25.90 29.22
N VAL A 9 -5.32 -24.63 28.93
CA VAL A 9 -6.34 -23.58 29.02
C VAL A 9 -7.18 -23.70 27.75
N ALA A 10 -8.29 -24.40 27.85
CA ALA A 10 -9.34 -24.37 26.84
C ALA A 10 -10.10 -23.05 26.98
N ALA A 11 -10.14 -22.25 25.92
CA ALA A 11 -11.04 -21.11 25.83
C ALA A 11 -12.48 -21.65 25.74
N VAL A 12 -13.28 -21.34 26.75
CA VAL A 12 -14.72 -21.62 26.79
C VAL A 12 -15.43 -20.57 25.93
N LEU A 13 -16.00 -21.01 24.82
CA LEU A 13 -16.98 -20.24 24.04
C LEU A 13 -18.36 -20.42 24.70
N LEU A 14 -18.83 -19.40 25.40
CA LEU A 14 -20.20 -19.35 25.90
C LEU A 14 -21.08 -18.72 24.81
N ALA A 15 -21.85 -19.55 24.11
CA ALA A 15 -22.90 -19.09 23.21
C ALA A 15 -24.16 -18.77 24.03
N VAL A 16 -24.55 -17.50 24.08
CA VAL A 16 -25.90 -17.11 24.48
C VAL A 16 -26.64 -16.68 23.23
N ALA A 17 -27.53 -17.56 22.76
CA ALA A 17 -28.57 -17.20 21.81
C ALA A 17 -29.68 -16.46 22.59
N ALA A 18 -29.86 -15.17 22.30
CA ALA A 18 -31.04 -14.42 22.70
C ALA A 18 -31.54 -13.65 21.47
N GLY A 19 -32.77 -13.95 21.05
CA GLY A 19 -33.43 -13.29 19.94
C GLY A 19 -33.62 -11.80 20.23
N PHE A 20 -33.22 -10.97 19.28
CA PHE A 20 -33.52 -9.54 19.32
C PHE A 20 -34.81 -9.28 18.52
N ALA A 21 -35.89 -9.04 19.26
CA ALA A 21 -36.98 -8.20 18.78
C ALA A 21 -36.42 -6.81 18.44
N ALA A 22 -36.84 -6.25 17.31
CA ALA A 22 -36.43 -4.93 16.86
C ALA A 22 -36.84 -3.86 17.89
N ALA A 23 -35.85 -3.29 18.57
CA ALA A 23 -36.00 -2.05 19.32
C ALA A 23 -35.91 -0.86 18.34
N PRO A 24 -36.62 0.26 18.59
CA PRO A 24 -36.56 1.42 17.72
C PRO A 24 -35.15 2.03 17.71
N ALA A 25 -34.76 2.56 16.56
CA ALA A 25 -33.51 3.28 16.38
C ALA A 25 -33.47 4.52 17.28
N GLN A 26 -32.72 4.44 18.37
CA GLN A 26 -32.37 5.58 19.22
C GLN A 26 -30.91 5.97 19.01
N ALA A 27 -30.73 7.22 18.54
CA ALA A 27 -29.54 8.06 18.57
C ALA A 27 -28.19 7.43 18.14
N ALA A 28 -27.78 7.75 16.91
CA ALA A 28 -26.38 7.66 16.50
C ALA A 28 -25.52 8.51 17.43
N ASP A 29 -24.79 7.86 18.32
CA ASP A 29 -23.81 8.48 19.19
C ASP A 29 -22.72 9.12 18.32
N THR A 30 -22.63 10.44 18.36
CA THR A 30 -21.73 11.23 17.53
C THR A 30 -20.31 11.09 18.04
N ALA A 31 -19.64 10.00 17.66
CA ALA A 31 -18.21 9.85 17.89
C ALA A 31 -17.49 11.11 17.36
N PRO A 32 -16.59 11.74 18.15
CA PRO A 32 -15.96 12.98 17.74
C PRO A 32 -15.21 12.79 16.42
N VAL A 33 -15.68 13.48 15.38
CA VAL A 33 -15.07 13.48 14.05
C VAL A 33 -13.81 14.33 14.13
N HIS A 34 -12.67 13.68 14.27
CA HIS A 34 -11.37 14.33 14.24
C HIS A 34 -10.91 14.57 12.80
N GLY A 35 -9.92 15.44 12.63
CA GLY A 35 -9.32 15.70 11.33
C GLY A 35 -8.63 14.46 10.77
N PHE A 36 -8.92 14.12 9.51
CA PHE A 36 -8.29 13.02 8.82
C PHE A 36 -6.91 13.43 8.31
N VAL A 37 -5.87 12.69 8.71
CA VAL A 37 -4.48 12.96 8.29
C VAL A 37 -4.13 12.22 7.00
N GLY A 38 -4.55 10.96 6.87
CA GLY A 38 -4.23 10.14 5.70
C GLY A 38 -2.77 9.67 5.64
N ALA A 39 -2.14 9.44 6.80
CA ALA A 39 -0.84 8.77 6.92
C ALA A 39 -0.92 7.62 7.93
N GLU A 40 -0.20 6.54 7.63
CA GLU A 40 0.03 5.44 8.56
C GLU A 40 1.35 5.64 9.26
N VAL A 41 1.34 5.48 10.58
CA VAL A 41 2.53 5.71 11.39
C VAL A 41 2.88 4.48 12.24
N GLN A 42 4.15 4.35 12.59
CA GLN A 42 4.62 3.34 13.53
C GLN A 42 5.62 3.93 14.53
N PRO A 43 5.76 3.34 15.73
CA PRO A 43 6.81 3.71 16.67
C PRO A 43 8.20 3.52 16.05
N ILE A 44 9.18 4.26 16.58
CA ILE A 44 10.60 4.15 16.21
C ILE A 44 11.30 3.35 17.29
N ALA A 45 11.93 2.24 16.94
CA ALA A 45 12.76 1.48 17.88
C ALA A 45 14.08 2.22 18.16
N PRO A 46 14.70 2.05 19.34
CA PRO A 46 15.97 2.72 19.66
C PRO A 46 17.10 2.44 18.67
N GLY A 47 17.19 1.21 18.14
CA GLY A 47 18.17 0.83 17.12
C GLY A 47 18.00 1.60 15.82
N GLU A 48 16.74 1.75 15.37
CA GLU A 48 16.36 2.50 14.17
C GLU A 48 16.65 4.00 14.32
N ALA A 49 16.32 4.59 15.48
CA ALA A 49 16.62 5.99 15.77
C ALA A 49 18.13 6.26 15.70
N LYS A 50 18.94 5.40 16.31
CA LYS A 50 20.39 5.49 16.27
C LYS A 50 20.93 5.33 14.85
N ALA A 51 20.37 4.41 14.07
CA ALA A 51 20.75 4.17 12.68
C ALA A 51 20.51 5.39 11.77
N LEU A 52 19.49 6.20 12.08
CA LEU A 52 19.21 7.46 11.39
C LEU A 52 19.91 8.68 12.00
N GLY A 53 20.79 8.49 13.00
CA GLY A 53 21.48 9.58 13.67
C GLY A 53 20.58 10.47 14.53
N LEU A 54 19.42 9.96 14.95
CA LEU A 54 18.48 10.68 15.81
C LEU A 54 18.95 10.59 17.27
N GLY A 55 19.31 11.72 17.89
CA GLY A 55 19.91 11.76 19.24
C GLY A 55 19.00 11.27 20.38
N ALA A 56 17.68 11.40 20.20
CA ALA A 56 16.61 10.73 20.94
C ALA A 56 15.42 10.63 19.98
N PRO A 57 14.43 9.73 20.16
CA PRO A 57 13.31 9.61 19.22
C PRO A 57 12.07 10.44 19.64
N PRO A 58 11.97 11.76 19.37
CA PRO A 58 10.68 12.43 19.39
C PRO A 58 9.98 12.15 18.05
N GLY A 59 9.04 11.20 18.03
CA GLY A 59 8.19 11.03 16.86
C GLY A 59 7.78 9.62 16.53
N VAL A 60 7.35 9.47 15.28
CA VAL A 60 6.90 8.21 14.67
C VAL A 60 7.40 8.15 13.24
N PHE A 61 7.67 6.94 12.76
CA PHE A 61 7.89 6.74 11.33
C PHE A 61 6.57 6.89 10.57
N VAL A 62 6.63 7.49 9.39
CA VAL A 62 5.56 7.45 8.40
C VAL A 62 5.77 6.22 7.52
N ARG A 63 4.95 5.20 7.76
CA ARG A 63 5.01 3.91 7.09
C ARG A 63 4.39 3.97 5.70
N ASP A 64 3.17 4.49 5.62
CA ASP A 64 2.41 4.62 4.39
C ASP A 64 1.69 5.99 4.35
N VAL A 65 1.34 6.43 3.15
CA VAL A 65 0.64 7.69 2.92
C VAL A 65 -0.41 7.45 1.84
N LEU A 66 -1.63 7.94 2.08
CA LEU A 66 -2.67 7.93 1.04
C LEU A 66 -2.27 8.91 -0.06
N SER A 67 -1.97 8.41 -1.27
CA SER A 67 -1.53 9.21 -2.42
C SER A 67 -2.51 10.31 -2.86
N TRP A 68 -3.72 10.33 -2.31
CA TRP A 68 -4.74 11.36 -2.56
C TRP A 68 -5.18 12.09 -1.28
N GLY A 69 -4.63 11.72 -0.13
CA GLY A 69 -5.02 12.22 1.18
C GLY A 69 -4.27 13.47 1.63
N PRO A 70 -4.68 14.07 2.77
CA PRO A 70 -4.13 15.31 3.29
C PRO A 70 -2.61 15.29 3.53
N ALA A 71 -2.07 14.21 4.09
CA ALA A 71 -0.64 14.08 4.34
C ALA A 71 0.19 14.10 3.04
N TYR A 72 -0.25 13.39 2.00
CA TYR A 72 0.42 13.41 0.70
C TYR A 72 0.39 14.81 0.08
N ALA A 73 -0.77 15.47 0.11
CA ALA A 73 -0.92 16.84 -0.40
C ALA A 73 -0.03 17.84 0.36
N ALA A 74 0.16 17.62 1.67
CA ALA A 74 1.07 18.41 2.51
C ALA A 74 2.56 18.12 2.25
N GLY A 75 2.89 17.11 1.43
CA GLY A 75 4.26 16.75 1.07
C GLY A 75 4.93 15.72 2.00
N VAL A 76 4.15 15.03 2.85
CA VAL A 76 4.63 13.89 3.65
C VAL A 76 4.95 12.72 2.73
N ARG A 77 6.04 12.00 3.03
CA ARG A 77 6.47 10.84 2.25
C ARG A 77 6.70 9.63 3.15
N ARG A 78 6.64 8.45 2.53
CA ARG A 78 7.02 7.19 3.19
C ARG A 78 8.50 7.24 3.59
N GLY A 79 8.79 6.74 4.79
CA GLY A 79 10.13 6.78 5.36
C GLY A 79 10.43 8.06 6.14
N ASP A 80 9.60 9.10 6.06
CA ASP A 80 9.75 10.28 6.92
C ASP A 80 9.64 9.91 8.40
N VAL A 81 10.28 10.68 9.27
CA VAL A 81 10.00 10.68 10.71
C VAL A 81 9.16 11.89 11.04
N LEU A 82 7.90 11.70 11.44
CA LEU A 82 7.07 12.78 11.93
C LEU A 82 7.53 13.17 13.34
N ALA A 83 8.13 14.35 13.48
CA ALA A 83 8.72 14.86 14.71
C ALA A 83 7.87 15.93 15.40
N GLY A 84 6.98 16.60 14.66
CA GLY A 84 6.05 17.59 15.21
C GLY A 84 4.70 17.54 14.51
N PHE A 85 3.61 17.82 15.24
CA PHE A 85 2.26 17.89 14.70
C PHE A 85 1.39 18.87 15.51
N ALA A 86 0.53 19.64 14.82
CA ALA A 86 -0.29 20.69 15.42
C ALA A 86 0.51 21.70 16.29
N GLY A 87 1.74 22.01 15.86
CA GLY A 87 2.64 22.92 16.59
C GLY A 87 3.32 22.31 17.82
N ALA A 88 3.05 21.05 18.17
CA ALA A 88 3.67 20.35 19.28
C ALA A 88 4.79 19.40 18.80
N GLY A 89 5.89 19.33 19.56
CA GLY A 89 6.90 18.28 19.39
C GLY A 89 6.36 16.92 19.86
N LEU A 90 6.55 15.90 19.04
CA LEU A 90 5.99 14.57 19.29
C LEU A 90 6.81 13.77 20.29
N GLN A 91 6.13 12.92 21.06
CA GLN A 91 6.74 12.08 22.10
C GLN A 91 6.51 10.58 21.84
N GLY A 92 6.12 10.22 20.61
CA GLY A 92 5.75 8.87 20.23
C GLY A 92 4.31 8.75 19.76
N LEU A 93 3.90 7.50 19.49
CA LEU A 93 2.62 7.19 18.83
C LEU A 93 1.39 7.64 19.63
N GLU A 94 1.37 7.41 20.94
CA GLU A 94 0.24 7.80 21.80
C GLU A 94 -0.02 9.32 21.76
N HIS A 95 1.06 10.11 21.73
CA HIS A 95 0.94 11.56 21.64
C HIS A 95 0.37 11.99 20.28
N VAL A 96 0.78 11.33 19.19
CA VAL A 96 0.20 11.58 17.85
C VAL A 96 -1.31 11.35 17.87
N VAL A 97 -1.76 10.20 18.40
CA VAL A 97 -3.19 9.86 18.47
C VAL A 97 -3.95 10.91 19.27
N LYS A 98 -3.43 11.31 20.44
CA LYS A 98 -4.06 12.35 21.27
C LYS A 98 -4.16 13.70 20.56
N LEU A 99 -3.11 14.13 19.85
CA LEU A 99 -3.13 15.39 19.12
C LEU A 99 -4.14 15.35 17.98
N VAL A 100 -4.17 14.26 17.20
CA VAL A 100 -5.14 14.09 16.10
C VAL A 100 -6.58 14.12 16.62
N GLN A 101 -6.87 13.45 17.74
CA GLN A 101 -8.21 13.47 18.36
C GLN A 101 -8.66 14.88 18.77
N GLY A 102 -7.73 15.79 19.05
CA GLY A 102 -8.03 17.20 19.36
C GLY A 102 -8.27 18.10 18.14
N THR A 103 -8.20 17.55 16.92
CA THR A 103 -8.35 18.33 15.68
C THR A 103 -9.74 18.22 15.06
N LYS A 104 -10.03 19.10 14.08
CA LYS A 104 -11.27 19.10 13.31
C LYS A 104 -11.01 18.89 11.82
N PRO A 105 -11.95 18.30 11.06
CA PRO A 105 -11.92 18.35 9.60
C PRO A 105 -11.83 19.79 9.08
N GLY A 106 -11.03 20.02 8.04
CA GLY A 106 -10.74 21.33 7.47
C GLY A 106 -9.76 22.19 8.27
N GLN A 107 -9.41 21.80 9.50
CA GLN A 107 -8.42 22.53 10.30
C GLN A 107 -7.06 22.48 9.62
N THR A 108 -6.38 23.63 9.58
CA THR A 108 -4.99 23.69 9.12
C THR A 108 -4.03 23.61 10.30
N VAL A 109 -3.07 22.69 10.24
CA VAL A 109 -2.09 22.45 11.31
C VAL A 109 -0.67 22.46 10.74
N ASN A 110 0.31 22.91 11.54
CA ASN A 110 1.72 22.79 11.18
C ASN A 110 2.23 21.43 11.67
N ALA A 111 3.07 20.79 10.87
CA ALA A 111 3.82 19.61 11.29
C ALA A 111 5.25 19.69 10.78
N THR A 112 6.10 18.85 11.34
CA THR A 112 7.52 18.83 11.03
C THR A 112 7.92 17.38 10.81
N VAL A 113 8.56 17.11 9.68
CA VAL A 113 9.13 15.80 9.38
C VAL A 113 10.64 15.88 9.32
N LEU A 114 11.33 14.81 9.70
CA LEU A 114 12.74 14.60 9.46
C LEU A 114 12.89 13.70 8.24
N ARG A 115 13.59 14.20 7.22
CA ARG A 115 13.80 13.51 5.95
C ARG A 115 15.26 13.63 5.56
N ARG A 116 15.94 12.49 5.45
CA ARG A 116 17.39 12.40 5.13
C ARG A 116 18.24 13.28 6.06
N GLY A 117 17.88 13.30 7.35
CA GLY A 117 18.55 14.12 8.36
C GLY A 117 18.15 15.60 8.39
N GLU A 118 17.34 16.07 7.44
CA GLU A 118 16.88 17.47 7.39
C GLU A 118 15.49 17.64 8.01
N THR A 119 15.29 18.77 8.69
CA THR A 119 14.00 19.17 9.24
C THR A 119 13.18 19.89 8.17
N VAL A 120 12.08 19.29 7.74
CA VAL A 120 11.17 19.84 6.72
C VAL A 120 9.87 20.30 7.40
N PRO A 121 9.61 21.62 7.47
CA PRO A 121 8.34 22.12 7.97
C PRO A 121 7.25 21.95 6.90
N LEU A 122 6.08 21.44 7.32
CA LEU A 122 4.94 21.16 6.46
C LEU A 122 3.67 21.81 7.02
N ARG A 123 2.76 22.19 6.13
CA ARG A 123 1.44 22.75 6.48
C ARG A 123 0.35 21.81 5.98
N PHE A 124 -0.46 21.32 6.91
CA PHE A 124 -1.52 20.33 6.67
C PHE A 124 -2.86 21.02 6.69
N THR A 125 -3.75 20.68 5.75
CA THR A 125 -5.19 20.92 5.91
C THR A 125 -5.86 19.56 6.10
N LEU A 126 -6.37 19.31 7.29
CA LEU A 126 -6.94 18.01 7.65
C LEU A 126 -8.24 17.75 6.89
N GLY A 127 -8.44 16.51 6.47
CA GLY A 127 -9.61 16.11 5.70
C GLY A 127 -10.79 15.67 6.57
N THR A 128 -11.90 15.35 5.94
CA THR A 128 -12.97 14.52 6.52
C THR A 128 -12.61 13.05 6.42
N THR A 129 -12.96 12.25 7.43
CA THR A 129 -12.76 10.80 7.39
C THR A 129 -13.58 10.20 6.24
N PRO A 130 -12.95 9.50 5.29
CA PRO A 130 -13.69 8.85 4.21
C PRO A 130 -14.63 7.76 4.75
N ALA A 131 -15.74 7.48 4.04
CA ALA A 131 -16.73 6.50 4.49
C ALA A 131 -16.13 5.11 4.77
N GLY A 132 -15.25 4.61 3.89
CA GLY A 132 -14.50 3.35 4.07
C GLY A 132 -13.37 3.41 5.10
N TRP A 133 -13.31 4.47 5.91
CA TRP A 133 -12.41 4.61 7.06
C TRP A 133 -13.18 4.88 8.35
N SER A 134 -14.52 4.89 8.27
CA SER A 134 -15.41 5.04 9.42
C SER A 134 -15.77 3.67 10.01
N MET A 135 -15.92 3.62 11.33
CA MET A 135 -16.42 2.44 12.04
C MET A 135 -17.93 2.24 11.88
N ALA A 136 -18.67 3.26 11.46
CA ALA A 136 -20.14 3.25 11.40
C ALA A 136 -20.73 2.47 10.20
N GLY A 137 -19.91 1.68 9.49
CA GLY A 137 -20.23 1.17 8.16
C GLY A 137 -20.02 -0.33 7.99
N GLU A 138 -20.10 -1.13 9.04
CA GLU A 138 -19.95 -2.60 8.98
C GLU A 138 -21.16 -3.27 8.32
N ALA A 139 -21.36 -2.99 7.04
CA ALA A 139 -22.40 -3.57 6.20
C ALA A 139 -21.82 -4.74 5.41
N ALA A 140 -22.64 -5.77 5.22
CA ALA A 140 -22.40 -6.84 4.27
C ALA A 140 -23.56 -6.90 3.28
N ALA A 141 -23.27 -7.28 2.05
CA ALA A 141 -24.25 -7.50 1.01
C ALA A 141 -23.94 -8.78 0.24
N VAL A 142 -24.96 -9.58 0.03
CA VAL A 142 -24.92 -10.65 -0.95
C VAL A 142 -25.37 -10.05 -2.28
N VAL A 143 -24.64 -10.33 -3.35
CA VAL A 143 -24.96 -9.89 -4.72
C VAL A 143 -25.21 -11.13 -5.57
N PRO A 144 -26.42 -11.73 -5.50
CA PRO A 144 -26.68 -13.05 -6.07
C PRO A 144 -26.42 -13.15 -7.57
N ARG A 145 -26.69 -12.08 -8.32
CA ARG A 145 -26.46 -12.03 -9.78
C ARG A 145 -25.01 -12.32 -10.17
N PHE A 146 -24.06 -12.02 -9.28
CA PHE A 146 -22.64 -12.29 -9.48
C PHE A 146 -22.12 -13.41 -8.56
N GLY A 147 -22.95 -13.95 -7.68
CA GLY A 147 -22.53 -14.93 -6.68
C GLY A 147 -21.44 -14.38 -5.76
N LEU A 148 -21.54 -13.12 -5.34
CA LEU A 148 -20.56 -12.46 -4.47
C LEU A 148 -21.14 -12.19 -3.09
N THR A 149 -20.29 -12.29 -2.06
CA THR A 149 -20.53 -11.64 -0.77
C THR A 149 -19.52 -10.53 -0.59
N LEU A 150 -20.02 -9.33 -0.28
CA LEU A 150 -19.24 -8.11 -0.13
C LEU A 150 -19.37 -7.57 1.29
N ARG A 151 -18.28 -7.02 1.84
CA ARG A 151 -18.25 -6.32 3.13
C ARG A 151 -17.64 -4.94 2.95
N SER A 152 -18.19 -3.93 3.60
CA SER A 152 -17.56 -2.61 3.65
C SER A 152 -16.18 -2.71 4.32
N LEU A 153 -15.17 -2.02 3.78
CA LEU A 153 -13.81 -2.09 4.29
C LEU A 153 -13.60 -1.18 5.52
N THR A 154 -14.16 -1.56 6.67
CA THR A 154 -13.91 -0.86 7.95
C THR A 154 -12.45 -1.00 8.41
N PRO A 155 -11.95 -0.16 9.35
CA PRO A 155 -10.61 -0.32 9.93
C PRO A 155 -10.32 -1.72 10.49
N THR A 156 -11.29 -2.34 11.16
CA THR A 156 -11.18 -3.73 11.64
C THR A 156 -11.12 -4.70 10.48
N ALA A 157 -12.05 -4.60 9.53
CA ALA A 157 -12.11 -5.48 8.36
C ALA A 157 -10.82 -5.43 7.53
N ARG A 158 -10.18 -4.26 7.43
CA ARG A 158 -8.88 -4.08 6.77
C ARG A 158 -7.78 -4.88 7.43
N THR A 159 -7.72 -4.82 8.76
CA THR A 159 -6.71 -5.53 9.55
C THR A 159 -6.91 -7.04 9.45
N GLU A 160 -8.16 -7.51 9.57
CA GLU A 160 -8.51 -8.93 9.45
C GLU A 160 -8.21 -9.50 8.06
N ALA A 161 -8.58 -8.77 7.01
CA ALA A 161 -8.40 -9.22 5.63
C ALA A 161 -6.94 -9.08 5.14
N GLY A 162 -6.08 -8.42 5.91
CA GLY A 162 -4.69 -8.21 5.53
C GLY A 162 -4.53 -7.41 4.24
N VAL A 163 -5.50 -6.56 3.89
CA VAL A 163 -5.40 -5.72 2.69
C VAL A 163 -4.50 -4.52 2.97
N ARG A 164 -4.07 -3.82 1.92
CA ARG A 164 -3.18 -2.68 2.08
C ARG A 164 -3.81 -1.58 2.93
N TRP A 165 -2.97 -0.90 3.71
CA TRP A 165 -3.46 0.16 4.59
C TRP A 165 -4.22 1.23 3.80
N GLY A 166 -3.69 1.65 2.65
CA GLY A 166 -4.30 2.73 1.86
C GLY A 166 -5.51 2.37 1.01
N SER A 167 -5.88 1.07 0.92
CA SER A 167 -6.93 0.61 0.01
C SER A 167 -8.32 1.16 0.33
N THR A 168 -9.20 1.20 -0.64
CA THR A 168 -10.62 1.51 -0.47
C THR A 168 -11.44 0.49 -1.24
N GLY A 169 -12.76 0.48 -1.03
CA GLY A 169 -13.64 -0.43 -1.75
C GLY A 169 -14.50 -1.30 -0.85
N LEU A 170 -15.15 -2.27 -1.48
CA LEU A 170 -15.85 -3.37 -0.83
C LEU A 170 -14.99 -4.61 -0.90
N LEU A 171 -14.75 -5.22 0.26
CA LEU A 171 -14.05 -6.48 0.39
C LEU A 171 -14.92 -7.63 -0.12
N VAL A 172 -14.41 -8.37 -1.08
CA VAL A 172 -14.97 -9.65 -1.49
C VAL A 172 -14.64 -10.68 -0.41
N THR A 173 -15.64 -11.14 0.33
CA THR A 173 -15.46 -12.13 1.41
C THR A 173 -15.76 -13.54 0.95
N ASP A 174 -16.63 -13.70 -0.05
CA ASP A 174 -16.97 -14.99 -0.63
C ASP A 174 -17.31 -14.84 -2.12
N VAL A 175 -16.97 -15.87 -2.90
CA VAL A 175 -17.27 -15.97 -4.32
C VAL A 175 -17.79 -17.38 -4.60
N GLN A 176 -19.02 -17.47 -5.13
CA GLN A 176 -19.59 -18.75 -5.55
C GLN A 176 -18.74 -19.36 -6.68
N PRO A 177 -18.27 -20.61 -6.56
CA PRO A 177 -17.35 -21.23 -7.53
C PRO A 177 -17.85 -21.22 -8.98
N ASP A 178 -19.14 -21.45 -9.20
CA ASP A 178 -19.77 -21.43 -10.52
C ASP A 178 -20.48 -20.11 -10.83
N GLY A 179 -20.27 -19.09 -10.00
CA GLY A 179 -20.86 -17.77 -10.13
C GLY A 179 -20.17 -16.92 -11.19
N THR A 180 -20.84 -15.84 -11.62
CA THR A 180 -20.25 -14.88 -12.57
C THR A 180 -19.03 -14.19 -11.97
N GLY A 181 -18.99 -13.96 -10.65
CA GLY A 181 -17.83 -13.46 -9.91
C GLY A 181 -16.56 -14.28 -10.15
N ALA A 182 -16.65 -15.61 -10.01
CA ALA A 182 -15.53 -16.50 -10.25
C ALA A 182 -15.07 -16.49 -11.70
N ARG A 183 -16.01 -16.47 -12.66
CA ARG A 183 -15.70 -16.36 -14.11
C ARG A 183 -15.01 -15.05 -14.47
N MET A 184 -15.31 -13.97 -13.75
CA MET A 184 -14.62 -12.67 -13.86
C MET A 184 -13.23 -12.67 -13.21
N GLY A 185 -12.82 -13.77 -12.57
CA GLY A 185 -11.56 -13.87 -11.84
C GLY A 185 -11.55 -13.08 -10.53
N LEU A 186 -12.71 -12.75 -9.96
CA LEU A 186 -12.80 -12.21 -8.60
C LEU A 186 -12.54 -13.33 -7.60
N ARG A 187 -11.85 -12.99 -6.51
CA ARG A 187 -11.46 -13.93 -5.45
C ARG A 187 -11.74 -13.31 -4.08
N PRO A 188 -11.98 -14.13 -3.04
CA PRO A 188 -11.95 -13.63 -1.66
C PRO A 188 -10.64 -12.87 -1.40
N GLY A 189 -10.75 -11.70 -0.77
CA GLY A 189 -9.63 -10.78 -0.55
C GLY A 189 -9.47 -9.68 -1.60
N ASP A 190 -10.10 -9.79 -2.78
CA ASP A 190 -10.18 -8.67 -3.72
C ASP A 190 -11.01 -7.53 -3.12
N LEU A 191 -10.68 -6.29 -3.49
CA LEU A 191 -11.45 -5.10 -3.17
C LEU A 191 -12.08 -4.53 -4.43
N ILE A 192 -13.41 -4.43 -4.48
CA ILE A 192 -14.11 -3.73 -5.55
C ILE A 192 -14.17 -2.25 -5.18
N VAL A 193 -13.34 -1.45 -5.82
CA VAL A 193 -13.14 -0.02 -5.47
C VAL A 193 -14.21 0.86 -6.08
N ALA A 194 -14.58 0.58 -7.32
CA ALA A 194 -15.60 1.32 -8.05
C ALA A 194 -16.31 0.42 -9.07
N ALA A 195 -17.55 0.79 -9.40
CA ALA A 195 -18.26 0.32 -10.58
C ALA A 195 -18.56 1.53 -11.48
N ASP A 196 -18.10 1.46 -12.72
CA ASP A 196 -18.02 2.55 -13.67
C ASP A 196 -17.27 3.76 -13.08
N ARG A 197 -18.01 4.78 -12.66
CA ARG A 197 -17.47 6.00 -12.02
C ARG A 197 -17.99 6.19 -10.61
N THR A 198 -18.65 5.19 -10.05
CA THR A 198 -19.26 5.23 -8.72
C THR A 198 -18.35 4.48 -7.75
N PRO A 199 -17.71 5.20 -6.80
CA PRO A 199 -16.96 4.56 -5.73
C PRO A 199 -17.87 3.67 -4.89
N LEU A 200 -17.39 2.47 -4.58
CA LEU A 200 -18.10 1.49 -3.78
C LEU A 200 -17.49 1.42 -2.38
N VAL A 201 -18.13 2.07 -1.42
CA VAL A 201 -17.62 2.18 -0.03
C VAL A 201 -18.61 1.71 1.02
N ASP A 202 -19.84 1.40 0.61
CA ASP A 202 -20.94 0.99 1.45
C ASP A 202 -21.59 -0.26 0.83
N ALA A 203 -21.38 -1.43 1.44
CA ALA A 203 -21.89 -2.69 0.92
C ALA A 203 -23.41 -2.68 0.80
N ALA A 204 -24.13 -1.99 1.68
CA ALA A 204 -25.60 -1.91 1.63
C ALA A 204 -26.12 -1.23 0.34
N LYS A 205 -25.27 -0.47 -0.35
CA LYS A 205 -25.59 0.23 -1.61
C LYS A 205 -24.90 -0.38 -2.83
N ALA A 206 -24.21 -1.50 -2.67
CA ALA A 206 -23.37 -2.09 -3.70
C ALA A 206 -24.16 -2.67 -4.88
N GLU A 207 -25.37 -3.16 -4.64
CA GLU A 207 -26.11 -3.92 -5.65
C GLU A 207 -26.54 -3.05 -6.85
N SER A 208 -26.89 -1.78 -6.63
CA SER A 208 -27.39 -0.91 -7.71
C SER A 208 -26.31 -0.56 -8.75
N PRO A 209 -25.09 -0.11 -8.36
CA PRO A 209 -24.02 0.19 -9.32
C PRO A 209 -23.44 -1.05 -10.03
N LEU A 210 -23.58 -2.25 -9.47
CA LEU A 210 -23.08 -3.49 -10.06
C LEU A 210 -24.04 -4.00 -11.15
N THR A 211 -24.15 -3.29 -12.26
CA THR A 211 -25.01 -3.69 -13.38
C THR A 211 -24.39 -4.83 -14.21
N ALA A 212 -25.16 -5.43 -15.12
CA ALA A 212 -24.69 -6.51 -15.99
C ALA A 212 -23.61 -6.10 -17.01
N ALA A 213 -23.37 -4.80 -17.21
CA ALA A 213 -22.37 -4.26 -18.14
C ALA A 213 -21.47 -3.18 -17.49
N ALA A 214 -21.32 -3.21 -16.16
CA ALA A 214 -20.47 -2.30 -15.41
C ALA A 214 -18.99 -2.61 -15.62
N LEU A 215 -18.16 -1.55 -15.61
CA LEU A 215 -16.71 -1.63 -15.53
C LEU A 215 -16.27 -1.53 -14.07
N LEU A 216 -15.78 -2.62 -13.50
CA LEU A 216 -15.26 -2.64 -12.13
C LEU A 216 -13.80 -2.23 -12.11
N LEU A 217 -13.43 -1.38 -11.15
CA LEU A 217 -12.06 -1.21 -10.70
C LEU A 217 -11.84 -2.10 -9.48
N VAL A 218 -10.94 -3.06 -9.59
CA VAL A 218 -10.66 -4.07 -8.55
C VAL A 218 -9.21 -3.94 -8.10
N GLU A 219 -8.97 -3.84 -6.80
CA GLU A 219 -7.64 -3.99 -6.21
C GLU A 219 -7.46 -5.42 -5.69
N GLY A 220 -6.48 -6.14 -6.24
CA GLY A 220 -6.04 -7.43 -5.75
C GLY A 220 -4.60 -7.37 -5.21
N THR A 221 -4.00 -8.52 -4.95
CA THR A 221 -2.62 -8.64 -4.43
C THR A 221 -1.57 -8.05 -5.37
N ALA A 222 -1.73 -8.29 -6.69
CA ALA A 222 -0.86 -7.77 -7.74
C ALA A 222 -1.17 -6.31 -8.15
N GLY A 223 -2.11 -5.65 -7.45
CA GLY A 223 -2.50 -4.26 -7.70
C GLY A 223 -3.88 -4.13 -8.37
N PHE A 224 -4.09 -2.98 -9.00
CA PHE A 224 -5.37 -2.63 -9.61
C PHE A 224 -5.53 -3.25 -10.99
N ARG A 225 -6.75 -3.71 -11.27
CA ARG A 225 -7.19 -4.18 -12.58
C ARG A 225 -8.61 -3.73 -12.87
N ALA A 226 -8.93 -3.60 -14.14
CA ALA A 226 -10.29 -3.38 -14.58
C ALA A 226 -10.94 -4.71 -14.99
N VAL A 227 -12.23 -4.87 -14.70
CA VAL A 227 -12.99 -6.08 -15.00
C VAL A 227 -14.36 -5.66 -15.52
N ARG A 228 -14.82 -6.20 -16.65
CA ARG A 228 -16.19 -5.96 -17.12
C ARG A 228 -17.13 -7.02 -16.60
N THR A 229 -18.31 -6.63 -16.12
CA THR A 229 -19.29 -7.60 -15.59
C THR A 229 -19.97 -8.44 -16.67
N ASP A 230 -19.91 -8.02 -17.93
CA ASP A 230 -20.34 -8.79 -19.09
C ASP A 230 -19.29 -9.82 -19.55
N GLY A 231 -18.10 -9.83 -18.92
CA GLY A 231 -17.00 -10.75 -19.25
C GLY A 231 -16.25 -10.40 -20.55
N ALA A 232 -16.56 -9.28 -21.20
CA ALA A 232 -15.86 -8.89 -22.42
C ALA A 232 -14.38 -8.57 -22.11
N PRO A 233 -13.44 -9.00 -22.95
CA PRO A 233 -12.02 -8.78 -22.72
C PRO A 233 -11.66 -7.29 -22.82
N LEU A 234 -10.70 -6.86 -22.00
CA LEU A 234 -10.09 -5.54 -22.05
C LEU A 234 -8.71 -5.61 -22.70
N PRO A 235 -8.25 -4.54 -23.40
CA PRO A 235 -6.89 -4.46 -23.91
C PRO A 235 -5.83 -4.61 -22.81
N ALA A 236 -4.60 -4.96 -23.19
CA ALA A 236 -3.50 -5.01 -22.22
C ALA A 236 -3.24 -3.63 -21.58
N PRO A 237 -3.00 -3.57 -20.25
CA PRO A 237 -2.64 -2.33 -19.59
C PRO A 237 -1.31 -1.74 -20.09
N LEU A 238 -1.18 -0.43 -19.99
CA LEU A 238 0.00 0.34 -20.37
C LEU A 238 0.66 0.94 -19.12
N VAL A 239 1.97 1.15 -19.16
CA VAL A 239 2.70 1.81 -18.07
C VAL A 239 3.45 3.01 -18.63
N SER A 240 3.33 4.14 -17.96
CA SER A 240 3.87 5.42 -18.43
C SER A 240 3.91 6.44 -17.29
N ALA A 241 4.90 7.35 -17.28
CA ALA A 241 5.00 8.47 -16.34
C ALA A 241 4.85 8.09 -14.84
N GLY A 242 5.11 6.82 -14.52
CA GLY A 242 4.94 6.26 -13.19
C GLY A 242 3.54 5.75 -12.82
N ALA A 243 2.62 5.68 -13.77
CA ALA A 243 1.28 5.14 -13.61
C ALA A 243 0.99 4.01 -14.60
N GLN A 244 0.01 3.18 -14.23
CA GLN A 244 -0.54 2.12 -15.07
C GLN A 244 -1.94 2.52 -15.54
N TYR A 245 -2.25 2.23 -16.79
CA TYR A 245 -3.47 2.65 -17.47
C TYR A 245 -4.14 1.47 -18.15
N GLN A 246 -5.46 1.39 -18.04
CA GLN A 246 -6.31 0.49 -18.79
C GLN A 246 -6.92 1.24 -19.98
N PRO A 247 -6.62 0.86 -21.23
CA PRO A 247 -7.35 1.38 -22.38
C PRO A 247 -8.81 0.91 -22.36
N LEU A 248 -9.71 1.87 -22.52
CA LEU A 248 -11.15 1.66 -22.71
C LEU A 248 -11.53 2.21 -24.08
N LEU A 249 -11.70 1.32 -25.06
CA LEU A 249 -11.95 1.69 -26.47
C LEU A 249 -13.09 2.71 -26.57
N GLY A 250 -12.79 3.88 -27.15
CA GLY A 250 -13.76 4.97 -27.33
C GLY A 250 -14.10 5.79 -26.07
N GLN A 251 -13.58 5.44 -24.89
CA GLN A 251 -13.86 6.13 -23.62
C GLN A 251 -12.63 6.82 -23.00
N GLY A 252 -11.43 6.33 -23.29
CA GLY A 252 -10.19 6.93 -22.80
C GLY A 252 -9.26 5.92 -22.11
N LEU A 253 -8.43 6.41 -21.20
CA LEU A 253 -7.60 5.59 -20.33
C LEU A 253 -8.05 5.68 -18.88
N LEU A 254 -8.43 4.55 -18.30
CA LEU A 254 -8.65 4.44 -16.87
C LEU A 254 -7.31 4.28 -16.16
N VAL A 255 -7.03 5.15 -15.19
CA VAL A 255 -5.85 5.04 -14.33
C VAL A 255 -6.06 3.87 -13.38
N LEU A 256 -5.21 2.86 -13.46
CA LEU A 256 -5.25 1.70 -12.58
C LEU A 256 -4.42 1.94 -11.33
N ASP A 257 -3.17 2.37 -11.49
CA ASP A 257 -2.25 2.52 -10.37
C ASP A 257 -1.31 3.70 -10.60
N VAL A 258 -0.86 4.34 -9.52
CA VAL A 258 0.02 5.50 -9.58
C VAL A 258 1.11 5.37 -8.52
N ALA A 259 2.35 5.21 -8.97
CA ALA A 259 3.50 5.16 -8.07
C ALA A 259 3.75 6.53 -7.44
N HIS A 260 4.12 6.54 -6.16
CA HIS A 260 4.40 7.76 -5.40
C HIS A 260 5.63 8.51 -5.94
N ASP A 261 5.67 9.84 -5.76
CA ASP A 261 6.77 10.72 -6.23
C ASP A 261 7.06 10.65 -7.74
N THR A 262 6.10 10.20 -8.56
CA THR A 262 6.22 10.19 -10.02
C THR A 262 5.56 11.41 -10.67
N PRO A 263 5.86 11.72 -11.94
CA PRO A 263 5.15 12.78 -12.66
C PRO A 263 3.62 12.61 -12.64
N ALA A 264 3.11 11.39 -12.82
CA ALA A 264 1.68 11.09 -12.72
C ALA A 264 1.11 11.45 -11.34
N ALA A 265 1.81 11.10 -10.26
CA ALA A 265 1.39 11.42 -8.90
C ALA A 265 1.45 12.92 -8.58
N ARG A 266 2.43 13.65 -9.14
CA ARG A 266 2.53 15.11 -9.02
C ARG A 266 1.45 15.84 -9.82
N ALA A 267 1.01 15.26 -10.94
CA ALA A 267 -0.13 15.72 -11.71
C ALA A 267 -1.48 15.45 -10.99
N GLY A 268 -1.46 14.75 -9.85
CA GLY A 268 -2.63 14.48 -9.03
C GLY A 268 -3.50 13.32 -9.51
N LEU A 269 -2.99 12.49 -10.44
CA LEU A 269 -3.70 11.31 -10.94
C LEU A 269 -3.93 10.28 -9.84
N ARG A 270 -5.07 9.61 -9.88
CA ARG A 270 -5.51 8.62 -8.89
C ARG A 270 -6.07 7.36 -9.57
N PRO A 271 -5.92 6.17 -8.96
CA PRO A 271 -6.68 5.00 -9.37
C PRO A 271 -8.17 5.32 -9.49
N GLY A 272 -8.76 5.00 -10.64
CA GLY A 272 -10.16 5.31 -10.96
C GLY A 272 -10.38 6.55 -11.83
N ASP A 273 -9.36 7.41 -12.00
CA ASP A 273 -9.48 8.55 -12.91
C ASP A 273 -9.61 8.08 -14.37
N LEU A 274 -10.47 8.74 -15.16
CA LEU A 274 -10.61 8.49 -16.59
C LEU A 274 -10.02 9.65 -17.39
N LEU A 275 -8.91 9.40 -18.08
CA LEU A 275 -8.29 10.35 -18.98
C LEU A 275 -8.97 10.27 -20.35
N ALA A 276 -9.90 11.19 -20.62
CA ALA A 276 -10.55 11.30 -21.92
C ALA A 276 -9.63 11.90 -23.00
N LYS A 277 -8.69 12.76 -22.60
CA LYS A 277 -7.71 13.42 -23.47
C LYS A 277 -6.34 13.49 -22.81
N VAL A 278 -5.27 13.36 -23.58
CA VAL A 278 -3.90 13.67 -23.15
C VAL A 278 -3.31 14.68 -24.13
N ALA A 279 -2.81 15.81 -23.62
CA ALA A 279 -2.28 16.93 -24.43
C ALA A 279 -3.24 17.39 -25.56
N GLY A 280 -4.55 17.49 -25.27
CA GLY A 280 -5.57 17.92 -26.23
C GLY A 280 -6.02 16.84 -27.23
N THR A 281 -5.33 15.70 -27.30
CA THR A 281 -5.67 14.57 -28.17
C THR A 281 -6.55 13.57 -27.43
N PRO A 282 -7.63 13.03 -28.04
CA PRO A 282 -8.41 11.94 -27.46
C PRO A 282 -7.50 10.75 -27.09
N ALA A 283 -7.63 10.27 -25.86
CA ALA A 283 -6.82 9.19 -25.30
C ALA A 283 -7.44 7.80 -25.60
N ASP A 284 -7.87 7.60 -26.84
CA ASP A 284 -8.68 6.47 -27.28
C ASP A 284 -7.86 5.19 -27.61
N THR A 285 -6.53 5.30 -27.69
CA THR A 285 -5.62 4.23 -28.11
C THR A 285 -4.29 4.24 -27.36
N ALA A 286 -3.77 3.05 -27.12
CA ALA A 286 -2.52 2.81 -26.40
C ALA A 286 -1.29 3.47 -27.04
N GLU A 287 -1.22 3.42 -28.37
CA GLU A 287 -0.11 3.96 -29.16
C GLU A 287 -0.03 5.49 -29.08
N ARG A 288 -1.18 6.18 -28.98
CA ARG A 288 -1.22 7.65 -28.86
C ARG A 288 -0.82 8.14 -27.46
N VAL A 289 -1.15 7.40 -26.40
CA VAL A 289 -0.69 7.77 -25.06
C VAL A 289 0.78 7.44 -24.86
N ALA A 290 1.28 6.33 -25.41
CA ALA A 290 2.71 6.06 -25.45
C ALA A 290 3.49 7.19 -26.16
N GLY A 291 2.99 7.68 -27.31
CA GLY A 291 3.58 8.80 -28.05
C GLY A 291 3.47 10.16 -27.36
N VAL A 292 2.37 10.43 -26.64
CA VAL A 292 2.22 11.68 -25.88
C VAL A 292 3.03 11.65 -24.58
N VAL A 293 3.22 10.50 -23.95
CA VAL A 293 4.08 10.34 -22.77
C VAL A 293 5.56 10.38 -23.16
N GLN A 294 5.92 9.79 -24.30
CA GLN A 294 7.23 9.95 -24.92
C GLN A 294 7.44 11.37 -25.47
N GLY A 295 6.38 12.18 -25.60
CA GLY A 295 6.40 13.54 -26.15
C GLY A 295 6.13 14.68 -25.16
N THR A 296 5.69 14.42 -23.93
CA THR A 296 5.40 15.49 -22.95
C THR A 296 6.68 15.94 -22.26
N ARG A 297 7.14 17.10 -22.71
CA ARG A 297 8.15 17.93 -22.05
C ARG A 297 7.63 18.42 -20.70
N LEU A 298 8.29 18.04 -19.62
CA LEU A 298 8.31 18.80 -18.37
C LEU A 298 9.75 19.31 -18.24
N ASP A 299 9.93 20.64 -18.35
CA ASP A 299 11.19 21.37 -18.17
C ASP A 299 12.22 21.37 -19.33
N GLY A 300 11.72 21.41 -20.57
CA GLY A 300 12.47 22.06 -21.67
C GLY A 300 13.72 21.36 -22.23
N THR A 301 14.10 20.15 -21.78
CA THR A 301 15.20 19.39 -22.41
C THR A 301 14.70 18.03 -22.93
N PRO A 302 14.87 17.70 -24.22
CA PRO A 302 14.46 16.42 -24.78
C PRO A 302 15.49 15.32 -24.47
N LEU A 303 14.99 14.17 -23.99
CA LEU A 303 15.75 12.91 -23.99
C LEU A 303 15.30 12.11 -25.21
N HIS A 304 15.99 12.28 -26.34
CA HIS A 304 15.82 11.43 -27.51
C HIS A 304 16.69 10.17 -27.41
N ALA A 305 16.10 9.02 -27.71
CA ALA A 305 16.72 8.00 -28.54
C ALA A 305 15.60 7.20 -29.21
N GLU A 306 15.37 7.46 -30.50
CA GLU A 306 14.68 6.51 -31.36
C GLU A 306 15.57 5.27 -31.50
N VAL A 307 15.13 4.14 -30.94
CA VAL A 307 15.70 2.83 -31.27
C VAL A 307 14.67 2.09 -32.12
N PRO A 308 15.00 1.69 -33.36
CA PRO A 308 14.12 0.85 -34.16
C PRO A 308 13.85 -0.46 -33.44
N PHE A 309 12.58 -0.89 -33.37
CA PHE A 309 12.16 -2.17 -32.81
C PHE A 309 12.62 -3.34 -33.70
N THR A 310 13.91 -3.68 -33.65
CA THR A 310 14.34 -5.08 -33.67
C THR A 310 14.25 -5.56 -32.23
N GLN A 311 13.39 -6.54 -31.94
CA GLN A 311 13.29 -7.17 -30.63
C GLN A 311 14.60 -7.91 -30.31
N VAL A 312 15.60 -7.17 -29.84
CA VAL A 312 16.65 -7.73 -29.01
C VAL A 312 15.97 -8.08 -27.69
N PRO A 313 15.95 -9.36 -27.25
CA PRO A 313 15.41 -9.67 -25.94
C PRO A 313 16.12 -8.79 -24.91
N PRO A 314 15.38 -8.10 -24.02
CA PRO A 314 16.00 -7.23 -23.03
C PRO A 314 17.03 -8.06 -22.25
N PRO A 315 18.21 -7.49 -21.93
CA PRO A 315 19.20 -8.20 -21.13
C PRO A 315 18.51 -8.70 -19.85
N PRO A 316 18.91 -9.89 -19.34
CA PRO A 316 18.35 -10.42 -18.11
C PRO A 316 18.40 -9.35 -17.02
N PRO A 317 17.32 -9.17 -16.23
CA PRO A 317 17.33 -8.20 -15.16
C PRO A 317 18.55 -8.44 -14.27
N GLU A 318 19.27 -7.36 -13.95
CA GLU A 318 20.40 -7.43 -13.04
C GLU A 318 19.90 -8.10 -11.75
N SER A 319 20.55 -9.22 -11.40
CA SER A 319 20.31 -9.93 -10.15
C SER A 319 21.62 -9.98 -9.38
N ARG A 320 21.52 -9.81 -8.06
CA ARG A 320 22.68 -9.73 -7.19
C ARG A 320 22.37 -10.42 -5.87
N HIS A 321 23.32 -11.23 -5.40
CA HIS A 321 23.28 -11.71 -4.03
C HIS A 321 23.89 -10.65 -3.10
N VAL A 322 23.09 -10.17 -2.16
CA VAL A 322 23.51 -9.17 -1.16
C VAL A 322 23.91 -9.93 0.10
N GLN A 323 25.17 -10.34 0.15
CA GLN A 323 25.75 -11.16 1.23
C GLN A 323 25.52 -10.57 2.63
N THR A 324 25.59 -9.24 2.76
CA THR A 324 25.35 -8.51 4.02
C THR A 324 24.00 -8.85 4.67
N ILE A 325 22.96 -9.09 3.88
CA ILE A 325 21.63 -9.44 4.42
C ILE A 325 21.24 -10.90 4.15
N GLY A 326 21.97 -11.61 3.29
CA GLY A 326 21.67 -12.99 2.88
C GLY A 326 20.37 -13.08 2.10
N ALA A 327 20.28 -12.32 1.01
CA ALA A 327 19.16 -12.34 0.08
C ALA A 327 19.66 -12.15 -1.37
N THR A 328 18.95 -12.76 -2.31
CA THR A 328 19.10 -12.47 -3.74
C THR A 328 18.06 -11.43 -4.12
N VAL A 329 18.50 -10.37 -4.80
CA VAL A 329 17.66 -9.26 -5.21
C VAL A 329 17.79 -9.04 -6.71
N ALA A 330 16.75 -8.49 -7.34
CA ALA A 330 16.71 -8.22 -8.77
C ALA A 330 16.07 -6.86 -9.06
N ALA A 331 16.49 -6.23 -10.16
CA ALA A 331 15.80 -5.07 -10.69
C ALA A 331 14.34 -5.40 -11.04
N LEU A 332 13.44 -4.43 -10.88
CA LEU A 332 12.03 -4.57 -11.22
C LEU A 332 11.84 -4.64 -12.75
N SER A 333 11.76 -5.84 -13.29
CA SER A 333 11.46 -6.12 -14.71
C SER A 333 10.06 -6.70 -14.87
N ALA A 334 9.52 -6.68 -16.09
CA ALA A 334 8.21 -7.27 -16.38
C ALA A 334 8.10 -8.75 -15.95
N ASP A 335 9.17 -9.52 -16.11
CA ASP A 335 9.21 -10.92 -15.69
C ASP A 335 9.23 -11.07 -14.18
N VAL A 336 10.06 -10.29 -13.48
CA VAL A 336 10.12 -10.29 -12.01
C VAL A 336 8.77 -9.86 -11.42
N LEU A 337 8.14 -8.82 -11.97
CA LEU A 337 6.84 -8.34 -11.52
C LEU A 337 5.77 -9.44 -11.65
N ARG A 338 5.72 -10.14 -12.79
CA ARG A 338 4.77 -11.23 -13.03
C ARG A 338 5.06 -12.45 -12.16
N GLN A 339 6.31 -12.90 -12.12
CA GLN A 339 6.71 -14.13 -11.43
C GLN A 339 6.45 -14.06 -9.93
N TYR A 340 6.65 -12.89 -9.33
CA TYR A 340 6.52 -12.69 -7.88
C TYR A 340 5.28 -11.88 -7.49
N GLU A 341 4.35 -11.67 -8.42
CA GLU A 341 3.09 -10.93 -8.22
C GLU A 341 3.30 -9.53 -7.62
N ILE A 342 4.38 -8.86 -8.03
CA ILE A 342 4.74 -7.51 -7.57
C ILE A 342 3.97 -6.49 -8.42
N ARG A 343 3.46 -5.44 -7.76
CA ARG A 343 2.72 -4.37 -8.43
C ARG A 343 3.58 -3.65 -9.47
N PRO A 344 3.03 -3.31 -10.65
CA PRO A 344 3.75 -2.53 -11.66
C PRO A 344 4.16 -1.11 -11.20
N SER A 345 3.46 -0.56 -10.21
CA SER A 345 3.79 0.72 -9.58
C SER A 345 4.88 0.64 -8.52
N ALA A 346 5.29 -0.57 -8.10
CA ALA A 346 6.33 -0.74 -7.10
C ALA A 346 7.63 -0.05 -7.52
N ARG A 347 8.37 0.47 -6.54
CA ARG A 347 9.65 1.13 -6.73
C ARG A 347 10.63 0.55 -5.74
N GLY A 348 11.80 0.14 -6.21
CA GLY A 348 12.74 -0.55 -5.35
C GLY A 348 13.52 -1.63 -6.07
N VAL A 349 14.07 -2.52 -5.26
CA VAL A 349 14.72 -3.76 -5.71
C VAL A 349 13.91 -4.94 -5.19
N ALA A 350 13.50 -5.84 -6.08
CA ALA A 350 12.73 -7.01 -5.72
C ALA A 350 13.60 -8.05 -5.02
N VAL A 351 13.06 -8.67 -3.98
CA VAL A 351 13.65 -9.84 -3.33
C VAL A 351 13.17 -11.07 -4.08
N THR A 352 14.09 -11.89 -4.56
CA THR A 352 13.80 -13.08 -5.39
C THR A 352 14.14 -14.37 -4.67
N ALA A 353 15.08 -14.33 -3.72
CA ALA A 353 15.37 -15.41 -2.78
C ALA A 353 15.88 -14.83 -1.45
N VAL A 354 15.67 -15.57 -0.37
CA VAL A 354 16.19 -15.23 0.97
C VAL A 354 16.86 -16.47 1.55
N ASP A 355 18.10 -16.32 2.00
CA ASP A 355 18.87 -17.43 2.53
C ASP A 355 18.31 -17.83 3.91
N PRO A 356 18.08 -19.13 4.18
CA PRO A 356 17.63 -19.59 5.48
C PRO A 356 18.58 -19.14 6.61
N GLY A 357 18.02 -18.60 7.70
CA GLY A 357 18.79 -18.13 8.85
C GLY A 357 19.56 -16.82 8.63
N SER A 358 19.38 -16.16 7.49
CA SER A 358 19.99 -14.86 7.21
C SER A 358 19.33 -13.71 8.00
N ARG A 359 19.95 -12.53 7.91
CA ARG A 359 19.41 -11.30 8.53
C ARG A 359 18.12 -10.85 7.86
N ALA A 360 18.06 -10.99 6.52
CA ALA A 360 16.85 -10.80 5.75
C ALA A 360 15.75 -11.76 6.24
N ALA A 361 16.04 -13.04 6.47
CA ALA A 361 15.07 -13.98 7.05
C ALA A 361 14.64 -13.58 8.48
N ALA A 362 15.53 -13.01 9.29
CA ALA A 362 15.30 -12.66 10.68
C ALA A 362 14.32 -11.48 10.87
N VAL A 363 14.40 -10.46 10.02
CA VAL A 363 13.38 -9.38 9.98
C VAL A 363 12.10 -9.83 9.26
N GLY A 364 12.15 -11.06 8.76
CA GLY A 364 11.30 -11.57 7.74
C GLY A 364 11.50 -10.76 6.46
N LEU A 365 12.05 -11.38 5.44
CA LEU A 365 11.99 -10.88 4.09
C LEU A 365 11.59 -12.09 3.28
N ARG A 366 10.73 -11.91 2.28
CA ARG A 366 10.26 -13.02 1.45
C ARG A 366 10.47 -12.67 -0.01
N PRO A 367 10.62 -13.68 -0.88
CA PRO A 367 10.48 -13.49 -2.31
C PRO A 367 9.17 -12.74 -2.62
N GLY A 368 9.23 -11.77 -3.52
CA GLY A 368 8.11 -10.87 -3.86
C GLY A 368 8.01 -9.60 -3.02
N TYR A 369 8.83 -9.45 -1.97
CA TYR A 369 8.95 -8.17 -1.27
C TYR A 369 9.88 -7.24 -2.05
N VAL A 370 9.68 -5.93 -1.94
CA VAL A 370 10.48 -4.92 -2.62
C VAL A 370 11.15 -4.02 -1.58
N VAL A 371 12.47 -3.93 -1.61
CA VAL A 371 13.21 -2.98 -0.78
C VAL A 371 13.19 -1.61 -1.47
N VAL A 372 12.58 -0.63 -0.81
CA VAL A 372 12.30 0.70 -1.37
C VAL A 372 13.37 1.71 -0.94
N GLN A 373 13.78 1.67 0.33
CA GLN A 373 14.78 2.57 0.89
C GLN A 373 15.66 1.86 1.91
N VAL A 374 16.89 2.36 2.07
CA VAL A 374 17.79 2.07 3.19
C VAL A 374 18.22 3.40 3.80
N ASN A 375 18.03 3.58 5.12
CA ASN A 375 18.29 4.82 5.85
C ASN A 375 17.73 6.07 5.17
N GLN A 376 16.47 6.01 4.71
CA GLN A 376 15.76 7.07 3.97
C GLN A 376 16.36 7.42 2.59
N VAL A 377 17.31 6.61 2.09
CA VAL A 377 17.86 6.72 0.74
C VAL A 377 17.11 5.73 -0.16
N PRO A 378 16.42 6.19 -1.23
CA PRO A 378 15.80 5.31 -2.20
C PRO A 378 16.82 4.41 -2.89
N VAL A 379 16.43 3.16 -3.13
CA VAL A 379 17.22 2.21 -3.92
C VAL A 379 16.37 1.75 -5.10
N THR A 380 16.94 1.66 -6.29
CA THR A 380 16.23 1.28 -7.52
C THR A 380 16.94 0.17 -8.29
N THR A 381 18.23 -0.05 -7.99
CA THR A 381 19.03 -1.12 -8.59
C THR A 381 19.64 -2.04 -7.53
N PRO A 382 19.92 -3.32 -7.86
CA PRO A 382 20.64 -4.22 -6.97
C PRO A 382 21.99 -3.67 -6.48
N ALA A 383 22.71 -2.95 -7.35
CA ALA A 383 23.97 -2.31 -7.01
C ALA A 383 23.79 -1.18 -5.98
N GLU A 384 22.77 -0.33 -6.14
CA GLU A 384 22.43 0.72 -5.17
C GLU A 384 22.06 0.15 -3.80
N LEU A 385 21.26 -0.92 -3.76
CA LEU A 385 20.92 -1.59 -2.50
C LEU A 385 22.18 -2.15 -1.82
N ALA A 386 23.05 -2.84 -2.56
CA ALA A 386 24.30 -3.35 -2.00
C ALA A 386 25.17 -2.20 -1.44
N ALA A 387 25.33 -1.11 -2.20
CA ALA A 387 26.09 0.06 -1.77
C ALA A 387 25.48 0.73 -0.53
N ALA A 388 24.15 0.86 -0.46
CA ALA A 388 23.45 1.45 0.66
C ALA A 388 23.61 0.61 1.94
N MET A 389 23.61 -0.73 1.83
CA MET A 389 23.89 -1.61 2.97
C MET A 389 25.34 -1.47 3.45
N THR A 390 26.31 -1.43 2.53
CA THR A 390 27.72 -1.19 2.88
C THR A 390 27.92 0.18 3.54
N ALA A 391 27.24 1.22 3.04
CA ALA A 391 27.28 2.55 3.65
C ALA A 391 26.69 2.54 5.07
N ALA A 392 25.59 1.79 5.30
CA ALA A 392 25.02 1.65 6.63
C ALA A 392 25.98 0.96 7.62
N GLU A 393 26.73 -0.07 7.17
CA GLU A 393 27.79 -0.69 7.98
C GLU A 393 28.91 0.31 8.33
N ALA A 394 29.25 1.22 7.42
CA ALA A 394 30.29 2.21 7.67
C ALA A 394 29.93 3.21 8.78
N VAL A 395 28.64 3.44 9.02
CA VAL A 395 28.14 4.30 10.13
C VAL A 395 28.27 3.62 11.50
N ARG A 396 28.66 2.32 11.54
CA ARG A 396 28.89 1.52 12.76
C ARG A 396 27.67 1.48 13.69
N THR A 397 26.47 1.47 13.11
CA THR A 397 25.21 1.26 13.82
C THR A 397 24.88 -0.23 13.87
N ALA A 398 24.14 -0.68 14.88
CA ALA A 398 23.80 -2.10 15.00
C ALA A 398 22.88 -2.59 13.85
N GLU A 399 22.10 -1.67 13.29
CA GLU A 399 21.06 -1.94 12.30
C GLU A 399 21.05 -0.83 11.23
N ALA A 400 20.44 -1.12 10.08
CA ALA A 400 20.05 -0.18 9.03
C ALA A 400 18.52 -0.10 8.98
N VAL A 401 17.94 1.08 8.82
CA VAL A 401 16.48 1.22 8.67
C VAL A 401 16.09 0.94 7.23
N VAL A 402 15.24 -0.05 7.00
CA VAL A 402 14.80 -0.44 5.66
C VAL A 402 13.31 -0.20 5.50
N LEU A 403 12.91 0.49 4.43
CA LEU A 403 11.51 0.59 3.99
C LEU A 403 11.25 -0.52 2.96
N ILE A 404 10.29 -1.40 3.25
CA ILE A 404 9.95 -2.55 2.43
C ILE A 404 8.48 -2.45 2.01
N GLU A 405 8.21 -2.71 0.74
CA GLU A 405 6.86 -2.92 0.21
C GLU A 405 6.59 -4.41 0.08
N GLY A 406 5.47 -4.87 0.66
CA GLY A 406 4.96 -6.23 0.50
C GLY A 406 3.49 -6.23 0.03
N PRO A 407 2.84 -7.41 0.03
CA PRO A 407 1.43 -7.53 -0.40
C PRO A 407 0.48 -6.63 0.40
N GLN A 408 0.70 -6.54 1.72
CA GLN A 408 -0.12 -5.77 2.66
C GLN A 408 0.29 -4.28 2.78
N GLY A 409 1.21 -3.82 1.93
CA GLY A 409 1.66 -2.43 1.91
C GLY A 409 3.08 -2.27 2.45
N PHE A 410 3.36 -1.07 2.99
CA PHE A 410 4.71 -0.66 3.37
C PHE A 410 5.02 -0.98 4.84
N ARG A 411 6.28 -1.27 5.14
CA ARG A 411 6.78 -1.51 6.49
C ARG A 411 8.17 -0.94 6.66
N ILE A 412 8.47 -0.41 7.84
CA ILE A 412 9.80 0.06 8.21
C ILE A 412 10.35 -0.87 9.29
N HIS A 413 11.56 -1.37 9.10
CA HIS A 413 12.22 -2.27 10.03
C HIS A 413 13.72 -1.98 10.14
N GLY A 414 14.26 -2.12 11.35
CA GLY A 414 15.70 -2.28 11.58
C GLY A 414 16.22 -3.61 11.02
N MET A 415 17.07 -3.55 10.01
CA MET A 415 17.84 -4.66 9.46
C MET A 415 19.16 -4.79 10.21
N PRO A 416 19.41 -5.87 10.96
CA PRO A 416 20.68 -6.08 11.65
C PRO A 416 21.88 -6.02 10.70
N LEU A 417 22.95 -5.33 11.11
CA LEU A 417 24.21 -5.23 10.37
C LEU A 417 25.32 -6.09 11.00
N TYR A 418 25.23 -6.36 12.30
CA TYR A 418 26.21 -7.13 13.05
C TYR A 418 25.54 -8.22 13.90
N GLY A 419 26.30 -9.29 14.18
CA GLY A 419 25.82 -10.45 14.95
C GLY A 419 25.03 -11.47 14.13
N THR A 420 24.87 -12.67 14.69
CA THR A 420 23.95 -13.70 14.18
C THR A 420 22.53 -13.39 14.65
N ALA A 421 21.53 -13.69 13.82
CA ALA A 421 20.09 -13.41 13.97
C ALA A 421 19.40 -13.85 15.29
N ALA A 422 20.13 -14.37 16.29
CA ALA A 422 19.58 -15.11 17.42
C ALA A 422 19.89 -14.55 18.82
N SER A 423 20.62 -13.45 19.01
CA SER A 423 21.11 -13.10 20.38
C SER A 423 20.40 -11.96 21.11
N ASN A 424 19.55 -11.16 20.47
CA ASN A 424 18.92 -10.02 21.16
C ASN A 424 17.40 -10.21 21.18
N GLY A 425 16.89 -10.71 22.32
CA GLY A 425 15.49 -11.08 22.58
C GLY A 425 14.47 -9.97 22.35
N THR A 426 14.19 -9.68 21.09
CA THR A 426 13.09 -8.83 20.65
C THR A 426 11.92 -9.75 20.32
N PRO A 427 10.71 -9.51 20.83
CA PRO A 427 9.60 -10.41 20.59
C PRO A 427 9.37 -10.52 19.08
N THR A 428 9.39 -11.75 18.58
CA THR A 428 8.78 -12.12 17.30
C THR A 428 7.32 -11.68 17.36
N LEU A 429 7.05 -10.44 16.96
CA LEU A 429 5.78 -10.10 16.35
C LEU A 429 5.77 -10.92 15.07
N GLN A 430 5.14 -12.10 15.17
CA GLN A 430 4.82 -12.90 14.01
C GLN A 430 4.21 -11.93 13.00
N TRP A 431 4.91 -11.76 11.89
CA TRP A 431 4.32 -11.39 10.62
C TRP A 431 2.93 -11.99 10.58
N GLY A 432 1.90 -11.14 10.63
CA GLY A 432 0.51 -11.56 10.80
C GLY A 432 0.28 -12.83 10.00
N ALA A 433 -0.12 -13.89 10.71
CA ALA A 433 -0.32 -15.20 10.10
C ALA A 433 -1.20 -15.01 8.86
N GLU A 434 -0.60 -15.22 7.69
CA GLU A 434 -1.37 -15.41 6.48
C GLU A 434 -2.21 -16.67 6.73
N PRO A 435 -3.54 -16.67 6.48
CA PRO A 435 -4.30 -17.90 6.54
C PRO A 435 -3.62 -18.88 5.58
N ALA A 436 -3.35 -20.09 6.07
CA ALA A 436 -2.82 -21.17 5.23
C ALA A 436 -3.73 -21.30 4.00
N ARG A 437 -3.11 -21.24 2.81
CA ARG A 437 -3.79 -21.39 1.51
C ARG A 437 -4.65 -22.63 1.44
#